data_AF-A0A7S2B0R6-F1
#
_entry.id   AF-A0A7S2B0R6-F1
#
_cell.length_a   1.000
_cell.length_b   1.000
_cell.length_c   1.000
_cell.angle_alpha   90.00
_cell.angle_beta   90.00
_cell.angle_gamma   90.00
#
_symmetry.space_group_name_H-M   'P 1'
#
loop_
_entity.id
_entity.type
_entity.pdbx_description
1 polymer ?
#
loop_
_entity_poly.entity_id
_entity_poly.type
_entity_poly.pdbx_seq_one_letter_code
_entity_poly.pdbx_strand_id
1 'polypeptide(L)'
;VELDHWSVCYLKSIYWAIITMITTGFGDIKPINHEETIVCVVSMYFGVILASISIANLTSLFLSMDRAFTEHQQKMDALNKYMRYRHLPKELSARIVAFYEYQWLQLK
;
A
#
# COMPACT_ATOMS: atom_id res chain seq x y z
N VAL A 1 13.88 -36.14 -16.94
CA VAL A 1 13.40 -36.26 -15.55
C VAL A 1 11.90 -36.14 -15.61
N GLU A 2 11.19 -37.27 -15.61
CA GLU A 2 9.73 -37.24 -15.45
C GLU A 2 9.44 -36.73 -14.04
N LEU A 3 8.62 -35.69 -13.92
CA LEU A 3 8.21 -35.18 -12.62
C LEU A 3 7.27 -36.20 -11.97
N ASP A 4 7.56 -36.56 -10.72
CA ASP A 4 6.67 -37.40 -9.93
C ASP A 4 5.25 -36.84 -9.92
N HIS A 5 4.25 -37.73 -10.00
CA HIS A 5 2.84 -37.35 -10.07
C HIS A 5 2.42 -36.38 -8.95
N TRP A 6 2.90 -36.63 -7.72
CA TRP A 6 2.64 -35.78 -6.56
C TRP A 6 3.16 -34.35 -6.72
N SER A 7 4.33 -34.19 -7.32
CA SER A 7 4.94 -32.88 -7.58
C SER A 7 4.10 -32.07 -8.57
N VAL A 8 3.53 -32.74 -9.59
CA VAL A 8 2.64 -32.09 -10.57
C VAL A 8 1.34 -31.62 -9.90
N CYS A 9 0.74 -32.44 -9.04
CA CYS A 9 -0.47 -32.07 -8.29
C CYS A 9 -0.22 -30.87 -7.38
N TYR A 10 0.89 -30.89 -6.61
CA TYR A 10 1.24 -29.79 -5.72
C TYR A 10 1.47 -28.47 -6.47
N LEU A 11 2.17 -28.52 -7.61
CA LEU A 11 2.42 -27.35 -8.44
C LEU A 11 1.12 -26.77 -9.01
N LYS A 12 0.17 -27.63 -9.43
CA LYS A 12 -1.17 -27.19 -9.85
C LYS A 12 -1.97 -26.57 -8.71
N SER A 13 -1.88 -27.12 -7.49
CA SER A 13 -2.53 -26.54 -6.32
C SER A 13 -1.99 -25.16 -5.96
N ILE A 14 -0.66 -24.98 -5.99
CA ILE A 14 -0.03 -23.67 -5.79
C ILE A 14 -0.45 -22.70 -6.89
N TYR A 15 -0.40 -23.13 -8.14
CA TYR A 15 -0.83 -22.32 -9.27
C TYR A 15 -2.26 -21.81 -9.06
N TRP A 16 -3.20 -22.70 -8.73
CA TRP A 16 -4.59 -22.32 -8.45
C TRP A 16 -4.73 -21.35 -7.27
N ALA A 17 -4.00 -21.59 -6.18
CA ALA A 17 -4.01 -20.72 -5.02
C ALA A 17 -3.49 -19.31 -5.36
N ILE A 18 -2.39 -19.22 -6.11
CA ILE A 18 -1.79 -17.94 -6.52
C ILE A 18 -2.77 -17.18 -7.42
N ILE A 19 -3.28 -17.78 -8.50
CA ILE A 19 -4.17 -17.08 -9.46
C ILE A 19 -5.47 -16.60 -8.81
N THR A 20 -5.95 -17.34 -7.80
CA THR A 20 -7.09 -16.94 -6.97
C THR A 20 -6.73 -15.75 -6.08
N MET A 21 -5.57 -15.80 -5.41
CA MET A 21 -5.09 -14.74 -4.52
C MET A 21 -4.83 -13.42 -5.27
N ILE A 22 -4.25 -13.48 -6.47
CA ILE A 22 -4.02 -12.29 -7.32
C ILE A 22 -5.26 -11.90 -8.14
N THR A 23 -6.41 -12.53 -7.88
CA THR A 23 -7.71 -12.22 -8.50
C THR A 23 -7.75 -12.38 -10.04
N THR A 24 -6.78 -13.08 -10.64
CA THR A 24 -6.74 -13.29 -12.09
C THR A 24 -7.77 -14.32 -12.55
N GLY A 25 -7.85 -15.46 -11.86
CA GLY A 25 -8.90 -16.46 -12.06
C GLY A 25 -9.07 -16.94 -13.51
N PHE A 26 -8.05 -17.54 -14.11
CA PHE A 26 -8.10 -18.04 -15.51
C PHE A 26 -9.24 -19.03 -15.80
N GLY A 27 -9.78 -19.71 -14.77
CA GLY A 27 -10.95 -20.59 -14.89
C GLY A 27 -10.65 -21.97 -15.49
N ASP A 28 -9.37 -22.31 -15.63
CA ASP A 28 -8.88 -23.61 -16.08
C ASP A 28 -9.06 -24.71 -15.02
N ILE A 29 -8.97 -24.36 -13.74
CA ILE A 29 -9.32 -25.20 -12.59
C ILE A 29 -10.54 -24.61 -11.90
N LYS A 30 -11.66 -25.35 -11.91
CA LYS A 30 -12.96 -24.93 -11.40
C LYS A 30 -13.64 -26.06 -10.62
N PRO A 31 -14.43 -25.72 -9.59
CA PRO A 31 -15.19 -26.72 -8.85
C PRO A 31 -16.27 -27.34 -9.76
N ILE A 32 -16.48 -28.64 -9.61
CA ILE A 32 -17.55 -29.38 -10.27
C ILE A 32 -18.64 -29.71 -9.24
N ASN A 33 -18.22 -30.00 -8.01
CA ASN A 33 -19.12 -30.42 -6.92
C ASN A 33 -19.50 -29.25 -6.00
N HIS A 34 -20.59 -29.42 -5.26
CA HIS A 34 -21.06 -28.43 -4.29
C HIS A 34 -20.04 -28.21 -3.16
N GLU A 35 -19.44 -29.30 -2.67
CA GLU A 35 -18.42 -29.24 -1.60
C GLU A 35 -17.16 -28.49 -2.06
N GLU A 36 -16.68 -28.78 -3.28
CA GLU A 36 -15.55 -28.08 -3.90
C GLU A 36 -15.85 -26.59 -4.08
N THR A 37 -17.09 -26.25 -4.43
CA THR A 37 -17.53 -24.86 -4.58
C THR A 37 -17.44 -24.10 -3.25
N ILE A 38 -17.87 -24.72 -2.15
CA ILE A 38 -17.75 -24.12 -0.81
C ILE A 38 -16.28 -23.85 -0.47
N VAL A 39 -15.39 -24.81 -0.74
CA VAL A 39 -13.95 -24.63 -0.52
C VAL A 39 -13.39 -23.47 -1.35
N CYS A 40 -13.78 -23.37 -2.62
CA CYS A 40 -13.36 -22.26 -3.49
C CYS A 40 -13.85 -20.90 -2.98
N VAL A 41 -15.10 -20.82 -2.55
CA VAL A 41 -15.66 -19.56 -2.02
C VAL A 41 -14.92 -19.15 -0.74
N VAL A 42 -14.68 -20.08 0.17
CA VAL A 42 -13.95 -19.82 1.41
C VAL A 42 -12.52 -19.36 1.12
N SER A 43 -11.80 -20.04 0.22
CA SER A 43 -10.43 -19.66 -0.13
C SER A 43 -10.34 -18.28 -0.81
N MET A 44 -11.35 -17.91 -1.61
CA MET A 44 -11.46 -16.57 -2.20
C MET A 44 -11.58 -15.48 -1.14
N TYR A 45 -12.42 -15.67 -0.10
CA TYR A 45 -12.52 -14.71 0.99
C TYR A 45 -11.18 -14.53 1.72
N PHE A 46 -10.49 -15.63 2.03
CA PHE A 46 -9.15 -15.55 2.63
C PHE A 46 -8.15 -14.83 1.72
N GLY A 47 -8.18 -15.11 0.41
CA GLY A 47 -7.33 -14.44 -0.57
C GLY A 47 -7.54 -12.92 -0.57
N VAL A 48 -8.80 -12.46 -0.60
CA VAL A 48 -9.13 -11.02 -0.59
C VAL A 48 -8.70 -10.35 0.71
N ILE A 49 -8.91 -11.00 1.86
CA ILE A 49 -8.49 -10.45 3.17
C ILE A 49 -6.96 -10.29 3.21
N LEU A 50 -6.21 -11.32 2.81
CA LEU A 50 -4.75 -11.28 2.79
C LEU A 50 -4.21 -10.22 1.83
N ALA A 51 -4.79 -10.12 0.62
CA ALA A 51 -4.42 -9.11 -0.36
C ALA A 51 -4.68 -7.69 0.18
N SER A 52 -5.85 -7.46 0.79
CA SER A 52 -6.23 -6.16 1.36
C SER A 52 -5.29 -5.71 2.48
N ILE A 53 -4.96 -6.62 3.41
CA ILE A 53 -4.02 -6.34 4.50
C ILE A 53 -2.61 -6.04 3.93
N SER A 54 -2.18 -6.80 2.93
CA SER A 54 -0.88 -6.59 2.29
C SER A 54 -0.78 -5.22 1.64
N ILE A 55 -1.82 -4.79 0.91
CA ILE A 55 -1.89 -3.45 0.32
C ILE A 55 -1.87 -2.37 1.40
N ALA A 56 -2.64 -2.52 2.47
CA ALA A 56 -2.67 -1.55 3.57
C ALA A 56 -1.29 -1.38 4.24
N ASN A 57 -0.57 -2.48 4.43
CA ASN A 57 0.79 -2.47 4.97
C ASN A 57 1.78 -1.78 4.01
N LEU A 58 1.69 -2.08 2.70
CA LEU A 58 2.50 -1.41 1.68
C LEU A 58 2.23 0.09 1.65
N THR A 59 0.96 0.52 1.65
CA THR A 59 0.58 1.93 1.72
C THR A 59 1.16 2.60 2.97
N SER A 60 1.07 1.95 4.13
CA SER A 60 1.63 2.48 5.37
C SER A 60 3.15 2.63 5.32
N LEU A 61 3.84 1.68 4.68
CA LEU A 61 5.28 1.74 4.45
C LEU A 61 5.64 2.93 3.55
N PHE A 62 4.94 3.10 2.42
CA PHE A 62 5.16 4.24 1.53
C PHE A 62 4.94 5.58 2.24
N LEU A 63 3.85 5.70 3.00
CA LEU A 63 3.59 6.91 3.80
C LEU A 63 4.65 7.15 4.89
N SER A 64 5.23 6.08 5.45
CA SER A 64 6.28 6.19 6.47
C SER A 64 7.63 6.58 5.90
N MET A 65 7.96 6.17 4.66
CA MET A 65 9.23 6.46 4.00
C MET A 65 9.43 7.97 3.81
N ASP A 66 8.35 8.68 3.49
CA ASP A 66 8.37 10.15 3.30
C ASP A 66 7.84 10.92 4.52
N ARG A 67 7.78 10.30 5.71
CA ARG A 67 7.17 10.93 6.90
C ARG A 67 7.81 12.26 7.26
N ALA A 68 9.14 12.34 7.29
CA ALA A 68 9.85 13.58 7.65
C ALA A 68 9.56 14.71 6.66
N PHE A 69 9.56 14.41 5.36
CA PHE A 69 9.23 15.37 4.32
C PHE A 69 7.75 15.80 4.38
N THR A 70 6.85 14.84 4.59
CA THR A 70 5.41 15.09 4.73
C THR A 70 5.11 15.97 5.94
N GLU A 71 5.74 15.72 7.09
CA GLU A 71 5.61 16.56 8.29
C GLU A 71 6.14 17.98 8.07
N HIS A 72 7.28 18.11 7.37
CA HIS A 72 7.81 19.43 7.01
C HIS A 72 6.84 20.19 6.11
N GLN A 73 6.33 19.55 5.06
CA GLN A 73 5.36 20.15 4.14
C GLN A 73 4.09 20.60 4.88
N GLN A 74 3.55 19.75 5.76
CA GLN A 74 2.35 20.08 6.56
C GLN A 74 2.59 21.29 7.48
N LYS A 75 3.77 21.39 8.10
CA LYS A 75 4.15 22.56 8.91
C LYS A 75 4.25 23.83 8.06
N MET A 76 4.86 23.75 6.89
CA MET A 76 4.96 24.89 5.96
C MET A 76 3.59 25.36 5.46
N ASP A 77 2.69 24.43 5.16
CA ASP A 77 1.32 24.76 4.74
C ASP A 77 0.53 25.43 5.87
N ALA A 78 0.64 24.92 7.10
CA ALA A 78 0.01 25.51 8.27
C ALA A 78 0.53 26.93 8.54
N LEU A 79 1.85 27.13 8.42
CA LEU A 79 2.51 28.41 8.57
C LEU A 79 2.01 29.41 7.50
N ASN A 80 2.02 29.03 6.22
CA ASN A 80 1.51 29.84 5.13
C ASN A 80 0.05 30.26 5.34
N LYS A 81 -0.79 29.33 5.81
CA LYS A 81 -2.19 29.60 6.14
C LYS A 81 -2.32 30.62 7.28
N TYR A 82 -1.50 30.50 8.32
CA TYR A 82 -1.48 31.45 9.44
C TYR A 82 -1.03 32.84 9.02
N MET A 83 0.05 32.94 8.22
CA MET A 83 0.55 34.22 7.71
C MET A 83 -0.51 34.93 6.87
N ARG A 84 -1.24 34.18 6.04
CA ARG A 84 -2.36 34.71 5.25
C ARG A 84 -3.54 35.16 6.12
N TYR A 85 -3.89 34.38 7.14
CA TYR A 85 -4.96 34.72 8.09
C TYR A 85 -4.67 36.00 8.87
N ARG A 86 -3.43 36.21 9.29
CA ARG A 86 -2.99 37.42 10.02
C ARG A 86 -2.57 38.58 9.12
N HIS A 87 -2.65 38.43 7.81
CA HIS A 87 -2.26 39.44 6.82
C HIS A 87 -0.84 39.98 7.08
N LEU A 88 0.11 39.08 7.34
CA LEU A 88 1.49 39.49 7.60
C LEU A 88 2.10 40.18 6.37
N PRO A 89 2.98 41.18 6.59
CA PRO A 89 3.77 41.77 5.51
C PRO A 89 4.56 40.70 4.75
N LYS A 90 4.71 40.88 3.43
CA LYS A 90 5.43 39.93 2.57
C LYS A 90 6.87 39.71 3.03
N GLU A 91 7.55 40.76 3.48
CA GLU A 91 8.92 40.69 3.98
C GLU A 91 9.04 39.82 5.24
N LEU A 92 8.12 40.00 6.20
CA LEU A 92 8.11 39.20 7.42
C LEU A 92 7.80 37.74 7.09
N SER A 93 6.83 37.49 6.20
CA SER A 93 6.48 36.14 5.75
C SER A 93 7.66 35.45 5.08
N ALA A 94 8.40 36.16 4.21
CA ALA A 94 9.60 35.65 3.55
C ALA A 94 10.71 35.29 4.55
N ARG A 95 10.93 36.12 5.59
CA ARG A 95 11.91 35.82 6.65
C ARG A 95 11.54 34.57 7.45
N ILE A 96 10.24 34.38 7.74
CA ILE A 96 9.78 33.19 8.48
C ILE A 96 9.96 31.94 7.62
N VAL A 97 9.56 31.96 6.34
CA VAL A 97 9.75 30.83 5.41
C VAL A 97 11.23 30.46 5.29
N ALA A 98 12.11 31.45 5.06
CA ALA A 98 13.55 31.22 4.95
C ALA A 98 14.16 30.59 6.21
N PHE A 99 13.67 30.97 7.40
CA PHE A 99 14.12 30.37 8.67
C PHE A 99 13.74 28.88 8.77
N TYR A 100 12.49 28.53 8.44
CA TYR A 100 12.03 27.14 8.49
C TYR A 100 12.66 26.26 7.39
N GLU A 101 12.92 26.81 6.20
CA GLU A 101 13.66 26.12 5.14
C GLU A 101 15.11 25.86 5.56
N TYR A 102 15.78 26.86 6.17
CA TYR A 102 17.14 26.69 6.70
C TYR A 102 17.19 25.62 7.79
N GLN A 103 16.23 25.63 8.72
CA GLN A 103 16.13 24.63 9.78
C GLN A 103 15.93 23.21 9.21
N TRP A 104 15.15 23.05 8.15
CA TRP A 104 14.96 21.76 7.47
C TRP A 104 16.25 21.25 6.81
N LEU A 105 17.00 22.14 6.15
CA LEU A 105 18.29 21.82 5.53
C LEU A 105 19.36 21.42 6.55
N GLN A 106 19.30 21.91 7.79
CA GLN A 106 20.22 21.52 8.87
C GLN A 106 19.87 20.19 9.54
N LEU A 107 18.59 19.77 9.49
CA LEU A 107 18.10 18.54 10.11
C LEU A 107 18.20 17.30 9.20
N LYS A 108 18.54 17.51 7.92
CA LYS A 108 18.68 16.49 6.88
C LYS A 108 20.14 16.07 6.74
#